data_AF-A0A3A4QWU6-F1
#
_entry.id   AF-A0A3A4QWU6-F1
#
_cell.length_a   1.000
_cell.length_b   1.000
_cell.length_c   1.000
_cell.angle_alpha   90.00
_cell.angle_beta   90.00
_cell.angle_gamma   90.00
#
_symmetry.space_group_name_H-M   'P 1'
#
loop_
_entity.id
_entity.type
_entity.pdbx_description
1 polymer ?
#
loop_
_entity_poly.entity_id
_entity_poly.type
_entity_poly.pdbx_seq_one_letter_code
_entity_poly.pdbx_strand_id
1 'polypeptide(L)'
;MVDLSMNRPIYLAQRDKYYLRAVNNLYDDFSAMPAEKRLEKVRLLVALFTKTRENALFAMRGHSVKPSEEHFDKCLELILDSLEAAHILIRHECLLSYDKSFLKQFLKQSLVALNRDVESIRESSNNIIERTRVLVRNLTERFETMRKEIFDDLLEDHKERYDSMFNNDDYE
;
A
#
# COMPACT_ATOMS: atom_id res chain seq x y z
N MET A 1 6.73 -18.96 -28.54
CA MET A 1 7.17 -18.11 -27.44
C MET A 1 5.98 -17.22 -27.13
N VAL A 2 5.35 -17.35 -25.95
CA VAL A 2 4.17 -16.54 -25.62
C VAL A 2 4.66 -15.10 -25.48
N ASP A 3 4.14 -14.21 -26.31
CA ASP A 3 4.48 -12.81 -26.26
C ASP A 3 3.84 -12.19 -25.01
N LEU A 4 4.62 -12.14 -23.93
CA LEU A 4 4.23 -11.53 -22.67
C LEU A 4 3.90 -10.03 -22.85
N SER A 5 4.24 -9.43 -24.00
CA SER A 5 3.93 -8.04 -24.32
C SER A 5 2.46 -7.74 -24.53
N MET A 6 1.67 -8.71 -25.01
CA MET A 6 0.24 -8.51 -25.28
C MET A 6 -0.57 -8.15 -24.03
N ASN A 7 -0.10 -8.52 -22.84
CA ASN A 7 -0.81 -8.32 -21.58
C ASN A 7 -0.33 -7.09 -20.81
N ARG A 8 0.71 -6.38 -21.26
CA ARG A 8 1.20 -5.17 -20.58
C ARG A 8 0.09 -4.14 -20.34
N PRO A 9 -0.82 -3.83 -21.30
CA PRO A 9 -1.89 -2.88 -21.05
C PRO A 9 -2.83 -3.29 -19.90
N ILE A 10 -3.09 -4.59 -19.76
CA ILE A 10 -3.91 -5.16 -18.69
C ILE A 10 -3.23 -4.95 -17.33
N TYR A 11 -1.94 -5.29 -17.24
CA TYR A 11 -1.18 -5.12 -15.99
C TYR A 11 -1.00 -3.65 -15.63
N LEU A 12 -0.80 -2.76 -16.60
CA LEU A 12 -0.77 -1.31 -16.36
C LEU A 12 -2.10 -0.81 -15.78
N ALA A 13 -3.23 -1.19 -16.40
CA ALA A 13 -4.55 -0.81 -15.91
C ALA A 13 -4.80 -1.30 -14.48
N GLN A 14 -4.45 -2.55 -14.18
CA GLN A 14 -4.61 -3.12 -12.83
C GLN A 14 -3.68 -2.44 -11.81
N ARG A 15 -2.41 -2.20 -12.15
CA ARG A 15 -1.47 -1.43 -11.33
C ARG A 15 -2.07 -0.08 -10.96
N ASP A 16 -2.58 0.64 -11.95
CA ASP A 16 -3.08 2.00 -11.77
C ASP A 16 -4.36 2.00 -10.93
N LYS A 17 -5.27 1.05 -11.18
CA LYS A 17 -6.49 0.87 -10.39
C LYS A 17 -6.19 0.58 -8.91
N TYR A 18 -5.33 -0.39 -8.63
CA TYR A 18 -4.97 -0.75 -7.24
C TYR A 18 -4.23 0.39 -6.54
N TYR A 19 -3.32 1.09 -7.24
CA TYR A 19 -2.60 2.23 -6.69
C TYR A 19 -3.58 3.34 -6.26
N LEU A 20 -4.47 3.77 -7.16
CA LEU A 20 -5.44 4.83 -6.86
C LEU A 20 -6.38 4.44 -5.71
N ARG A 21 -6.83 3.17 -5.68
CA ARG A 21 -7.63 2.66 -4.55
C ARG A 21 -6.86 2.70 -3.24
N ALA A 22 -5.57 2.35 -3.24
CA ALA A 22 -4.71 2.41 -2.06
C ALA A 22 -4.53 3.85 -1.58
N VAL A 23 -4.24 4.77 -2.50
CA VAL A 23 -4.09 6.21 -2.23
C VAL A 23 -5.34 6.77 -1.56
N ASN A 24 -6.53 6.47 -2.09
CA ASN A 24 -7.81 6.92 -1.52
C ASN A 24 -8.00 6.42 -0.09
N ASN A 25 -7.66 5.17 0.21
CA ASN A 25 -7.78 4.59 1.56
C ASN A 25 -6.73 5.11 2.54
N LEU A 26 -5.61 5.65 2.06
CA LEU A 26 -4.52 6.14 2.90
C LEU A 26 -4.82 7.54 3.48
N TYR A 27 -5.77 8.29 2.91
CA TYR A 27 -6.12 9.64 3.38
C TYR A 27 -7.10 9.69 4.55
N ASP A 28 -7.64 8.56 4.98
CA ASP A 28 -8.53 8.51 6.14
C ASP A 28 -7.80 8.82 7.46
N ASP A 29 -8.50 9.37 8.45
CA ASP A 29 -7.89 9.71 9.74
C ASP A 29 -7.63 8.47 10.61
N PHE A 30 -6.43 7.89 10.49
CA PHE A 30 -5.98 6.78 11.32
C PHE A 30 -5.94 7.13 12.81
N SER A 31 -5.63 8.38 13.18
CA SER A 31 -5.40 8.76 14.58
C SER A 31 -6.67 8.64 15.44
N ALA A 32 -7.83 8.86 14.84
CA ALA A 32 -9.14 8.73 15.48
C ALA A 32 -9.67 7.29 15.51
N MET A 33 -9.02 6.33 14.84
CA MET A 33 -9.52 4.96 14.72
C MET A 33 -9.09 4.05 15.89
N PRO A 34 -9.97 3.15 16.36
CA PRO A 34 -9.60 2.03 17.22
C PRO A 34 -8.47 1.18 16.60
N ALA A 35 -7.67 0.54 17.44
CA ALA A 35 -6.50 -0.24 17.00
C ALA A 35 -6.90 -1.36 16.02
N GLU A 36 -8.02 -2.05 16.27
CA GLU A 36 -8.54 -3.12 15.42
C GLU A 36 -8.89 -2.62 14.03
N LYS A 37 -9.60 -1.48 13.96
CA LYS A 37 -9.96 -0.86 12.68
C LYS A 37 -8.74 -0.35 11.92
N ARG A 38 -7.75 0.21 12.63
CA ARG A 38 -6.46 0.57 12.01
C ARG A 38 -5.76 -0.67 11.47
N LEU A 39 -5.76 -1.78 12.21
CA LEU A 39 -5.12 -3.02 11.80
C LEU A 39 -5.72 -3.57 10.50
N GLU A 40 -7.05 -3.65 10.44
CA GLU A 40 -7.79 -4.04 9.23
C GLU A 40 -7.46 -3.13 8.05
N LYS A 41 -7.41 -1.83 8.30
CA LYS A 41 -7.15 -0.85 7.26
C LYS A 41 -5.72 -0.88 6.72
N VAL A 42 -4.73 -1.01 7.61
CA VAL A 42 -3.34 -1.18 7.19
C VAL A 42 -3.18 -2.50 6.42
N ARG A 43 -3.85 -3.58 6.84
CA ARG A 43 -3.85 -4.84 6.10
C ARG A 43 -4.44 -4.70 4.69
N LEU A 44 -5.53 -3.95 4.53
CA LEU A 44 -6.08 -3.61 3.22
C LEU A 44 -5.07 -2.83 2.37
N LEU A 45 -4.42 -1.81 2.94
CA LEU A 45 -3.41 -1.03 2.22
C LEU A 45 -2.23 -1.89 1.77
N VAL A 46 -1.70 -2.77 2.64
CA VAL A 46 -0.65 -3.73 2.28
C VAL A 46 -1.09 -4.60 1.10
N ALA A 47 -2.31 -5.13 1.13
CA ALA A 47 -2.85 -5.95 0.03
C ALA A 47 -2.95 -5.17 -1.28
N LEU A 48 -3.47 -3.93 -1.24
CA LEU A 48 -3.59 -3.09 -2.44
C LEU A 48 -2.23 -2.72 -3.02
N PHE A 49 -1.27 -2.26 -2.20
CA PHE A 49 0.08 -1.93 -2.69
C PHE A 49 0.85 -3.17 -3.17
N THR A 50 0.61 -4.35 -2.58
CA THR A 50 1.18 -5.61 -3.07
C THR A 50 0.65 -5.91 -4.47
N LYS A 51 -0.66 -5.79 -4.68
CA LYS A 51 -1.27 -5.94 -6.02
C LYS A 51 -0.78 -4.90 -7.01
N THR A 52 -0.60 -3.65 -6.59
CA THR A 52 0.03 -2.62 -7.43
C THR A 52 1.43 -3.06 -7.87
N ARG A 53 2.27 -3.51 -6.94
CA ARG A 53 3.65 -3.91 -7.23
C ARG A 53 3.73 -5.15 -8.12
N GLU A 54 2.93 -6.18 -7.83
CA GLU A 54 2.84 -7.38 -8.67
C GLU A 54 2.53 -7.00 -10.12
N ASN A 55 1.53 -6.16 -10.33
CA ASN A 55 1.14 -5.70 -11.67
C ASN A 55 2.18 -4.79 -12.32
N ALA A 56 2.86 -3.94 -11.56
CA ALA A 56 3.99 -3.15 -12.07
C ALA A 56 5.10 -4.08 -12.60
N LEU A 57 5.49 -5.09 -11.81
CA LEU A 57 6.50 -6.07 -12.20
C LEU A 57 6.08 -6.86 -13.44
N PHE A 58 4.81 -7.29 -13.54
CA PHE A 58 4.31 -7.98 -14.73
C PHE A 58 4.30 -7.08 -15.97
N ALA A 59 3.90 -5.81 -15.83
CA ALA A 59 3.94 -4.84 -16.92
C ALA A 59 5.36 -4.62 -17.46
N MET A 60 6.37 -4.57 -16.57
CA MET A 60 7.77 -4.35 -16.94
C MET A 60 8.45 -5.54 -17.65
N ARG A 61 7.90 -6.77 -17.55
CA ARG A 61 8.50 -7.95 -18.19
C ARG A 61 8.44 -7.86 -19.71
N GLY A 62 9.56 -8.12 -20.37
CA GLY A 62 9.62 -8.26 -21.84
C GLY A 62 9.54 -6.96 -22.64
N HIS A 63 9.70 -5.79 -22.00
CA HIS A 63 9.70 -4.48 -22.66
C HIS A 63 10.91 -3.65 -22.28
N SER A 64 11.18 -2.61 -23.07
CA SER A 64 12.07 -1.54 -22.65
C SER A 64 11.43 -0.78 -21.48
N VAL A 65 11.88 -1.06 -20.26
CA VAL A 65 11.37 -0.42 -19.04
C VAL A 65 11.87 1.02 -18.99
N LYS A 66 10.95 1.98 -18.79
CA LYS A 66 11.34 3.37 -18.55
C LYS A 66 11.93 3.51 -17.14
N PRO A 67 12.95 4.36 -16.91
CA PRO A 67 13.49 4.61 -15.57
C PRO A 67 12.43 5.03 -14.54
N SER A 68 11.37 5.72 -14.98
CA SER A 68 10.24 6.11 -14.12
C SER A 68 9.47 4.90 -13.56
N GLU A 69 9.34 3.81 -14.33
CA GLU A 69 8.69 2.57 -13.86
C GLU A 69 9.53 1.86 -12.79
N GLU A 70 10.85 1.82 -12.96
CA GLU A 70 11.76 1.23 -11.97
C GLU A 70 11.79 2.05 -10.67
N HIS A 71 11.81 3.38 -10.78
CA HIS A 71 11.72 4.25 -9.61
C HIS A 71 10.38 4.09 -8.90
N PHE A 72 9.28 3.93 -9.65
CA PHE A 72 7.97 3.65 -9.07
C PHE A 72 7.97 2.33 -8.30
N ASP A 73 8.51 1.23 -8.84
CA ASP A 73 8.61 -0.05 -8.12
C ASP A 73 9.43 0.07 -6.82
N LYS A 74 10.57 0.76 -6.85
CA LYS A 74 11.37 1.04 -5.64
C LYS A 74 10.60 1.84 -4.60
N CYS A 75 9.79 2.81 -5.03
CA CYS A 75 8.92 3.55 -4.12
C CYS A 75 7.81 2.67 -3.54
N LEU A 76 7.22 1.77 -4.33
CA LEU A 76 6.22 0.81 -3.84
C LEU A 76 6.81 -0.12 -2.77
N GLU A 77 8.05 -0.57 -2.94
CA GLU A 77 8.77 -1.37 -1.93
C GLU A 77 8.92 -0.60 -0.61
N LEU A 78 9.39 0.65 -0.66
CA LEU A 78 9.50 1.49 0.54
C LEU A 78 8.15 1.74 1.24
N ILE A 79 7.08 1.89 0.46
CA ILE A 79 5.72 2.05 0.99
C ILE A 79 5.28 0.76 1.68
N LEU A 80 5.51 -0.40 1.07
CA LEU A 80 5.16 -1.70 1.63
C LEU A 80 5.91 -1.97 2.94
N ASP A 81 7.23 -1.75 2.98
CA ASP A 81 8.04 -1.90 4.18
C ASP A 81 7.50 -1.04 5.33
N SER A 82 7.11 0.20 5.02
CA SER A 82 6.54 1.13 6.00
C SER A 82 5.17 0.66 6.53
N LEU A 83 4.30 0.17 5.64
CA LEU A 83 2.98 -0.33 6.02
C LEU A 83 3.07 -1.64 6.82
N GLU A 84 4.00 -2.52 6.47
CA GLU A 84 4.25 -3.75 7.24
C GLU A 84 4.78 -3.44 8.64
N ALA A 85 5.69 -2.48 8.76
CA ALA A 85 6.16 -2.00 10.06
C ALA A 85 5.00 -1.43 10.91
N ALA A 86 4.14 -0.59 10.32
CA ALA A 86 2.95 -0.08 11.00
C ALA A 86 1.99 -1.20 11.41
N HIS A 87 1.77 -2.19 10.54
CA HIS A 87 0.91 -3.35 10.83
C HIS A 87 1.39 -4.14 12.04
N ILE A 88 2.70 -4.39 12.15
CA ILE A 88 3.30 -5.08 13.30
C ILE A 88 3.07 -4.28 14.59
N LEU A 89 3.32 -2.97 14.57
CA LEU A 89 3.11 -2.12 15.75
C LEU A 89 1.65 -2.07 16.19
N ILE A 90 0.70 -1.91 15.25
CA ILE A 90 -0.72 -1.90 15.59
C ILE A 90 -1.18 -3.26 16.14
N ARG A 91 -0.66 -4.36 15.58
CA ARG A 91 -0.91 -5.70 16.13
C ARG A 91 -0.40 -5.81 17.57
N HIS A 92 0.78 -5.27 17.87
CA HIS A 92 1.28 -5.21 19.24
C HIS A 92 0.37 -4.37 20.15
N GLU A 93 -0.10 -3.21 19.68
CA GLU A 93 -1.08 -2.37 20.40
C GLU A 93 -2.35 -3.15 20.74
N CYS A 94 -2.91 -3.89 19.78
CA CYS A 94 -4.08 -4.76 20.01
C CYS A 94 -3.78 -5.80 21.09
N LEU A 95 -2.68 -6.54 20.98
CA LEU A 95 -2.32 -7.60 21.95
C LEU A 95 -2.17 -7.05 23.38
N LEU A 96 -1.52 -5.90 23.53
CA LEU A 96 -1.36 -5.23 24.82
C LEU A 96 -2.70 -4.68 25.37
N SER A 97 -3.66 -4.39 24.50
CA SER A 97 -4.96 -3.86 24.86
C SER A 97 -5.96 -4.96 25.28
N TYR A 98 -5.89 -6.14 24.65
CA TYR A 98 -6.84 -7.24 24.87
C TYR A 98 -6.64 -8.00 26.19
N ASP A 99 -5.39 -8.25 26.61
CA ASP A 99 -5.13 -9.10 27.79
C ASP A 99 -4.14 -8.49 28.78
N LYS A 100 -4.52 -7.32 29.29
CA LYS A 100 -3.77 -6.60 30.34
C LYS A 100 -3.61 -7.44 31.61
N SER A 101 -4.56 -8.33 31.89
CA SER A 101 -4.54 -9.28 33.02
C SER A 101 -3.42 -10.31 32.89
N PHE A 102 -3.35 -11.01 31.76
CA PHE A 102 -2.30 -11.97 31.48
C PHE A 102 -0.93 -11.32 31.45
N LEU A 103 -0.77 -10.21 30.71
CA LEU A 103 0.51 -9.51 30.60
C LEU A 103 1.00 -8.99 31.95
N LYS A 104 0.11 -8.48 32.80
CA LYS A 104 0.45 -8.08 34.17
C LYS A 104 0.93 -9.29 35.00
N GLN A 105 0.27 -10.43 34.90
CA GLN A 105 0.63 -11.63 35.65
C GLN A 105 1.94 -12.26 35.14
N PHE A 106 2.14 -12.28 33.82
CA PHE A 106 3.29 -12.90 33.17
C PHE A 106 4.54 -12.03 33.22
N LEU A 107 4.42 -10.74 32.85
CA LEU A 107 5.55 -9.80 32.81
C LEU A 107 5.84 -9.15 34.17
N LYS A 108 4.96 -9.33 35.16
CA LYS A 108 5.04 -8.67 36.49
C LYS A 108 5.16 -7.14 36.40
N GLN A 109 4.73 -6.55 35.29
CA GLN A 109 4.77 -5.11 35.07
C GLN A 109 3.57 -4.39 35.68
N SER A 110 3.74 -3.12 36.03
CA SER A 110 2.63 -2.27 36.50
C SER A 110 1.72 -1.88 35.33
N LEU A 111 0.44 -1.64 35.61
CA LEU A 111 -0.52 -1.16 34.61
C LEU A 111 -0.10 0.20 34.00
N VAL A 112 0.60 1.02 34.78
CA VAL A 112 1.13 2.31 34.32
C VAL A 112 2.21 2.12 33.27
N ALA A 113 3.11 1.16 33.46
CA ALA A 113 4.14 0.83 32.47
C ALA A 113 3.51 0.28 31.17
N LEU A 114 2.58 -0.68 31.29
CA LEU A 114 1.89 -1.25 30.13
C LEU A 114 1.12 -0.20 29.32
N ASN A 115 0.45 0.75 29.98
CA ASN A 115 -0.25 1.82 29.28
C ASN A 115 0.72 2.78 28.56
N ARG A 116 1.88 3.10 29.15
CA ARG A 116 2.92 3.89 28.48
C ARG A 116 3.46 3.19 27.23
N ASP A 117 3.67 1.88 27.30
CA ASP A 117 4.15 1.10 26.16
C ASP A 117 3.11 1.10 25.02
N VAL A 118 1.82 0.94 25.36
CA VAL A 118 0.71 1.06 24.40
C VAL A 118 0.68 2.43 23.73
N GLU A 119 0.80 3.51 24.51
CA GLU A 119 0.84 4.89 23.99
C GLU A 119 2.04 5.11 23.06
N SER A 120 3.23 4.64 23.45
CA SER A 120 4.45 4.76 22.64
C SER A 120 4.37 3.99 21.32
N ILE A 121 3.82 2.77 21.34
CA ILE A 121 3.58 1.96 20.14
C ILE A 121 2.55 2.63 19.23
N ARG A 122 1.47 3.16 19.81
CA ARG A 122 0.45 3.90 19.09
C ARG A 122 1.03 5.13 18.39
N GLU A 123 1.80 5.94 19.09
CA GLU A 123 2.47 7.12 18.51
C GLU A 123 3.42 6.72 17.38
N SER A 124 4.23 5.69 17.60
CA SER A 124 5.18 5.18 16.60
C SER A 124 4.46 4.70 15.34
N SER A 125 3.39 3.91 15.48
CA SER A 125 2.60 3.44 14.33
C SER A 125 1.94 4.58 13.55
N ASN A 126 1.37 5.57 14.25
CA ASN A 126 0.78 6.75 13.62
C ASN A 126 1.83 7.58 12.86
N ASN A 127 3.02 7.76 13.44
CA ASN A 127 4.13 8.45 12.81
C ASN A 127 4.60 7.74 11.52
N ILE A 128 4.67 6.41 11.52
CA ILE A 128 5.02 5.64 10.31
C ILE A 128 3.94 5.82 9.23
N ILE A 129 2.66 5.72 9.59
CA ILE A 129 1.55 5.91 8.64
C ILE A 129 1.58 7.32 8.04
N GLU A 130 1.78 8.36 8.86
CA GLU A 130 1.82 9.74 8.37
C GLU A 130 3.03 9.98 7.45
N ARG A 131 4.21 9.44 7.79
CA ARG A 131 5.37 9.47 6.89
C ARG A 131 5.11 8.75 5.57
N THR A 132 4.43 7.60 5.63
CA THR A 132 4.00 6.84 4.45
C THR A 132 3.04 7.66 3.58
N ARG A 133 2.09 8.36 4.21
CA ARG A 133 1.17 9.26 3.51
C ARG A 133 1.90 10.40 2.80
N VAL A 134 2.88 11.02 3.45
CA VAL A 134 3.69 12.07 2.82
C VAL A 134 4.46 11.51 1.61
N LEU A 135 5.06 10.32 1.75
CA LEU A 135 5.75 9.64 0.64
C LEU A 135 4.78 9.38 -0.54
N VAL A 136 3.62 8.80 -0.26
CA VAL A 136 2.59 8.51 -1.28
C VAL A 136 2.08 9.77 -1.94
N ARG A 137 1.84 10.86 -1.19
CA ARG A 137 1.42 12.14 -1.76
C ARG A 137 2.45 12.67 -2.77
N ASN A 138 3.72 12.64 -2.40
CA ASN A 138 4.81 13.09 -3.28
C ASN A 138 4.97 12.17 -4.51
N LEU A 139 4.70 10.87 -4.35
CA LEU A 139 4.73 9.90 -5.43
C LEU A 139 3.56 10.08 -6.40
N THR A 140 2.36 10.40 -5.91
CA THR A 140 1.14 10.48 -6.72
C THR A 140 1.24 11.49 -7.86
N GLU A 141 1.86 12.65 -7.64
CA GLU A 141 2.10 13.62 -8.71
C GLU A 141 2.97 13.03 -9.84
N ARG A 142 4.04 12.31 -9.46
CA ARG A 142 4.95 11.66 -10.42
C ARG A 142 4.32 10.46 -11.10
N PHE A 143 3.51 9.71 -10.35
CA PHE A 143 2.75 8.59 -10.86
C PHE A 143 1.78 9.03 -11.97
N GLU A 144 1.05 10.12 -11.77
CA GLU A 144 0.11 10.64 -12.77
C GLU A 144 0.81 11.04 -14.08
N THR A 145 1.98 11.68 -13.99
CA THR A 145 2.81 11.97 -15.17
C THR A 145 3.27 10.68 -15.86
N MET A 146 3.86 9.75 -15.10
CA MET A 146 4.32 8.46 -15.61
C MET A 146 3.19 7.67 -16.29
N ARG A 147 2.00 7.64 -15.67
CA ARG A 147 0.82 6.95 -16.21
C ARG A 147 0.45 7.49 -17.58
N LYS A 148 0.34 8.82 -17.71
CA LYS A 148 0.00 9.47 -18.98
C LYS A 148 1.04 9.19 -20.05
N GLU A 149 2.33 9.36 -19.73
CA GLU A 149 3.42 9.10 -20.67
C GLU A 149 3.48 7.63 -21.14
N ILE A 150 3.13 6.67 -20.27
CA ILE A 150 3.08 5.25 -20.65
C ILE A 150 1.84 4.98 -21.50
N PHE A 151 0.68 5.54 -21.13
CA PHE A 151 -0.56 5.36 -21.87
C PHE A 151 -0.47 5.94 -23.27
N ASP A 152 0.09 7.14 -23.43
CA ASP A 152 0.23 7.81 -24.72
C ASP A 152 1.11 7.02 -25.69
N ASP A 153 2.13 6.32 -25.16
CA ASP A 153 3.04 5.45 -25.91
C ASP A 153 2.42 4.09 -26.31
N LEU A 154 1.24 3.73 -25.79
CA LEU A 154 0.56 2.51 -26.20
C LEU A 154 -0.01 2.64 -27.63
N LEU A 155 -0.02 1.51 -28.34
CA LEU A 155 -0.79 1.37 -29.58
C LEU A 155 -2.29 1.50 -29.30
N GLU A 156 -3.09 1.84 -30.31
CA GLU A 156 -4.53 2.11 -30.13
C GLU A 156 -5.31 0.91 -29.58
N ASP A 157 -5.03 -0.28 -30.10
CA ASP A 157 -5.62 -1.54 -29.62
C ASP A 157 -5.22 -1.87 -28.17
N HIS A 158 -4.03 -1.45 -27.77
CA HIS A 158 -3.55 -1.58 -26.39
C HIS A 158 -4.21 -0.56 -25.46
N LYS A 159 -4.50 0.66 -25.94
CA LYS A 159 -5.26 1.68 -25.18
C LYS A 159 -6.66 1.20 -24.88
N GLU A 160 -7.37 0.63 -25.87
CA GLU A 160 -8.70 0.05 -25.67
C GLU A 160 -8.70 -1.06 -24.60
N ARG A 161 -7.69 -1.94 -24.62
CA ARG A 161 -7.53 -3.00 -23.60
C ARG A 161 -7.23 -2.43 -22.22
N TYR A 162 -6.38 -1.41 -22.14
CA TYR A 162 -6.10 -0.71 -20.88
C TYR A 162 -7.39 -0.11 -20.32
N ASP A 163 -8.14 0.65 -21.11
CA ASP A 163 -9.35 1.35 -20.67
C ASP A 163 -10.45 0.37 -20.26
N SER A 164 -10.62 -0.72 -21.02
CA SER A 164 -11.55 -1.79 -20.67
C SER A 164 -11.24 -2.39 -19.30
N MET A 165 -9.96 -2.65 -19.02
CA MET A 165 -9.54 -3.24 -17.74
C MET A 165 -9.55 -2.24 -16.58
N PHE A 166 -9.23 -0.97 -16.84
CA PHE A 166 -9.21 0.08 -15.82
C PHE A 166 -10.62 0.39 -15.32
N ASN A 167 -11.60 0.42 -16.23
CA ASN A 167 -12.99 0.75 -15.93
C ASN A 167 -13.85 -0.45 -15.52
N ASN A 168 -13.34 -1.68 -15.63
CA ASN A 168 -14.12 -2.86 -15.23
C ASN A 168 -14.16 -2.99 -13.68
N ASP A 169 -15.35 -3.00 -13.08
CA ASP A 169 -15.59 -3.07 -11.64
C ASP A 169 -15.58 -4.50 -11.05
N ASP A 170 -15.32 -5.54 -11.85
CA ASP A 170 -15.49 -6.97 -11.51
C ASP A 170 -14.59 -7.58 -10.38
N TYR A 171 -13.97 -6.79 -9.51
CA TYR A 171 -13.19 -7.29 -8.37
C TYR A 171 -13.51 -6.54 -7.07
N GLU A 172 -14.75 -6.67 -6.60
CA GLU A 172 -15.14 -6.50 -5.18
C GLU A 172 -15.01 -7.82 -4.40
#